data_AF-A0A1V5CX10-F1
#
_entry.id   AF-A0A1V5CX10-F1
#
_cell.length_a   1.000
_cell.length_b   1.000
_cell.length_c   1.000
_cell.angle_alpha   90.00
_cell.angle_beta   90.00
_cell.angle_gamma   90.00
#
_symmetry.space_group_name_H-M   'P 1'
#
loop_
_entity.id
_entity.type
_entity.pdbx_description
1 polymer ?
#
loop_
_entity_poly.entity_id
_entity_poly.type
_entity_poly.pdbx_seq_one_letter_code
_entity_poly.pdbx_strand_id
1 'polypeptide(L)'
;MKKLLLIAAVIAVLLPSLVMAAGSCTQTAVRDAASTTTVIKFECTGDAADGSIPNTAINAANMALILDKAFLYLVRAYPTAGGTAPDAADVFILDAAGEDYLGSADGGTTANKGANLIHATLAKSALPYSYNAGTSFYFPVTSTLTLKVANQATASADYTIEMVFSR
;
A
#
# COMPACT_ATOMS: atom_id res chain seq x y z
N MET A 1 31.29 -1.44 40.64
CA MET A 1 30.90 -0.60 39.48
C MET A 1 31.18 -1.25 38.13
N LYS A 2 32.36 -1.84 37.87
CA LYS A 2 32.66 -2.51 36.57
C LYS A 2 31.79 -3.74 36.24
N LYS A 3 31.26 -4.46 37.24
CA LYS A 3 30.40 -5.65 37.04
C LYS A 3 28.94 -5.33 36.64
N LEU A 4 28.45 -4.13 36.96
CA LEU A 4 27.09 -3.69 36.58
C LEU A 4 27.01 -3.26 35.10
N LEU A 5 28.10 -2.71 34.56
CA LEU A 5 28.21 -2.35 33.14
C LEU A 5 28.21 -3.58 32.21
N LEU A 6 28.77 -4.71 32.65
CA LEU A 6 28.77 -5.95 31.86
C LEU A 6 27.37 -6.57 31.73
N ILE A 7 26.54 -6.47 32.79
CA ILE A 7 25.17 -7.02 32.79
C ILE A 7 24.26 -6.20 31.88
N ALA A 8 24.38 -4.88 31.89
CA ALA A 8 23.64 -3.99 30.98
C ALA A 8 24.00 -4.25 29.49
N ALA A 9 25.27 -4.51 29.19
CA ALA A 9 25.72 -4.83 27.83
C ALA A 9 25.20 -6.20 27.35
N VAL A 10 25.12 -7.20 28.23
CA VAL A 10 24.58 -8.54 27.89
C VAL A 10 23.07 -8.51 27.68
N ILE A 11 22.32 -7.71 28.44
CA ILE A 11 20.87 -7.53 28.25
C ILE A 11 20.56 -6.80 26.93
N ALA A 12 21.39 -5.84 26.52
CA ALA A 12 21.23 -5.12 25.25
C ALA A 12 21.48 -6.01 24.01
N VAL A 13 22.31 -7.06 24.14
CA VAL A 13 22.59 -8.03 23.05
C VAL A 13 21.55 -9.18 23.01
N LEU A 14 20.79 -9.37 24.10
CA LEU A 14 19.74 -10.37 24.24
C LEU A 14 18.32 -9.82 24.01
N LEU A 15 18.18 -8.59 23.51
CA LEU A 15 16.96 -8.17 22.84
C LEU A 15 17.05 -8.73 21.42
N PRO A 16 16.53 -9.94 21.11
CA PRO A 16 16.27 -10.27 19.72
C PRO A 16 15.45 -9.10 19.22
N SER A 17 15.96 -8.43 18.19
CA SER A 17 15.19 -7.45 17.43
C SER A 17 13.85 -8.11 17.17
N LEU A 18 12.82 -7.63 17.87
CA LEU A 18 11.43 -8.01 17.62
C LEU A 18 11.15 -7.44 16.23
N VAL A 19 11.59 -8.17 15.21
CA VAL A 19 11.03 -8.08 13.88
C VAL A 19 9.63 -8.63 14.10
N MET A 20 8.73 -7.75 14.54
CA MET A 20 7.31 -7.96 14.37
C MET A 20 7.18 -8.24 12.89
N ALA A 21 6.90 -9.49 12.54
CA ALA A 21 6.61 -9.84 11.17
C ALA A 21 5.38 -9.02 10.83
N ALA A 22 5.52 -7.90 10.13
CA ALA A 22 4.37 -7.19 9.63
C ALA A 22 3.69 -8.11 8.60
N GLY A 23 2.44 -7.78 8.23
CA GLY A 23 1.78 -8.45 7.11
C GLY A 23 2.62 -8.40 5.83
N SER A 24 2.09 -8.96 4.76
CA SER A 24 2.82 -9.01 3.49
C SER A 24 1.95 -8.56 2.35
N CYS A 25 2.58 -8.03 1.31
CA CYS A 25 1.95 -7.77 0.03
C CYS A 25 2.86 -8.28 -1.10
N THR A 26 2.37 -9.24 -1.88
CA THR A 26 3.06 -9.71 -3.08
C THR A 26 2.54 -8.97 -4.31
N GLN A 27 3.44 -8.67 -5.24
CA GLN A 27 3.12 -7.86 -6.41
C GLN A 27 3.22 -8.67 -7.70
N THR A 28 2.23 -8.51 -8.56
CA THR A 28 2.27 -8.98 -9.95
C THR A 28 1.85 -7.86 -10.90
N ALA A 29 2.24 -7.97 -12.18
CA ALA A 29 1.82 -7.02 -13.20
C ALA A 29 1.23 -7.76 -14.41
N VAL A 30 0.14 -7.23 -14.93
CA VAL A 30 -0.50 -7.69 -16.18
C VAL A 30 -0.59 -6.50 -17.12
N ARG A 31 -0.26 -6.73 -18.40
CA ARG A 31 -0.48 -5.75 -19.48
C ARG A 31 -1.53 -6.28 -20.44
N ASP A 32 -2.35 -5.38 -20.96
CA ASP A 32 -3.19 -5.72 -22.09
C ASP A 32 -2.34 -5.99 -23.34
N ALA A 33 -2.94 -6.65 -24.34
CA ALA A 33 -2.24 -7.02 -25.57
C ALA A 33 -1.73 -5.79 -26.35
N ALA A 34 -2.42 -4.66 -26.24
CA ALA A 34 -2.05 -3.40 -26.86
C ALA A 34 -0.95 -2.63 -26.08
N SER A 35 -0.59 -3.09 -24.88
CA SER A 35 0.30 -2.39 -23.94
C SER A 35 -0.15 -0.95 -23.63
N THR A 36 -1.45 -0.67 -23.72
CA THR A 36 -2.08 0.60 -23.37
C THR A 36 -2.39 0.68 -21.89
N THR A 37 -2.68 -0.47 -21.27
CA THR A 37 -3.03 -0.59 -19.86
C THR A 37 -2.05 -1.51 -19.15
N THR A 38 -1.57 -1.08 -17.98
CA THR A 38 -0.83 -1.93 -17.05
C THR A 38 -1.58 -1.99 -15.73
N VAL A 39 -1.83 -3.19 -15.20
CA VAL A 39 -2.40 -3.40 -13.88
C VAL A 39 -1.31 -3.97 -12.98
N ILE A 40 -0.99 -3.26 -11.91
CA ILE A 40 -0.14 -3.79 -10.83
C ILE A 40 -1.06 -4.24 -9.71
N LYS A 41 -1.04 -5.54 -9.43
CA LYS A 41 -1.87 -6.18 -8.41
C LYS A 41 -1.02 -6.45 -7.17
N PHE A 42 -1.51 -6.01 -6.02
CA PHE A 42 -1.00 -6.29 -4.70
C PHE A 42 -1.95 -7.29 -4.03
N GLU A 43 -1.45 -8.47 -3.73
CA GLU A 43 -2.15 -9.46 -2.93
C GLU A 43 -1.58 -9.38 -1.52
N CYS A 44 -2.39 -8.92 -0.57
CA CYS A 44 -1.96 -8.61 0.78
C CYS A 44 -2.61 -9.54 1.80
N THR A 45 -1.83 -9.94 2.79
CA THR A 45 -2.28 -10.61 4.01
C THR A 45 -1.81 -9.80 5.21
N GLY A 46 -2.75 -9.33 6.02
CA GLY A 46 -2.47 -8.59 7.24
C GLY A 46 -1.66 -9.40 8.25
N ASP A 47 -0.94 -8.72 9.14
CA ASP A 47 -0.24 -9.40 10.23
C ASP A 47 -1.20 -10.25 11.08
N ALA A 48 -0.71 -11.36 11.61
CA ALA A 48 -1.51 -12.27 12.43
C ALA A 48 -1.82 -11.73 13.83
N ALA A 49 -1.09 -10.74 14.33
CA ALA A 49 -1.35 -10.13 15.64
C ALA A 49 -2.26 -8.90 15.55
N ASP A 50 -2.04 -8.03 14.55
CA ASP A 50 -2.75 -6.75 14.47
C ASP A 50 -3.33 -6.39 13.10
N GLY A 51 -3.19 -7.24 12.08
CA GLY A 51 -3.72 -6.99 10.73
C GLY A 51 -2.91 -6.00 9.89
N SER A 52 -1.94 -5.30 10.48
CA SER A 52 -1.15 -4.29 9.77
C SER A 52 -0.34 -4.88 8.61
N ILE A 53 -0.05 -4.06 7.61
CA ILE A 53 0.86 -4.39 6.51
C ILE A 53 1.97 -3.32 6.40
N PRO A 54 3.16 -3.66 5.88
CA PRO A 54 4.20 -2.68 5.62
C PRO A 54 3.83 -1.80 4.44
N ASN A 55 4.32 -0.56 4.46
CA ASN A 55 4.35 0.27 3.26
C ASN A 55 5.15 -0.47 2.17
N THR A 56 4.53 -0.69 1.02
CA THR A 56 5.07 -1.55 -0.02
C THR A 56 5.31 -0.74 -1.29
N ALA A 57 6.58 -0.42 -1.56
CA ALA A 57 6.99 0.22 -2.80
C ALA A 57 6.75 -0.72 -4.00
N ILE A 58 6.31 -0.18 -5.14
CA ILE A 58 6.26 -0.94 -6.38
C ILE A 58 7.69 -1.39 -6.73
N ASN A 59 7.87 -2.69 -6.98
CA ASN A 59 9.21 -3.22 -7.28
C ASN A 59 9.75 -2.68 -8.62
N ALA A 60 11.07 -2.74 -8.81
CA ALA A 60 11.73 -2.18 -9.98
C ALA A 60 11.23 -2.74 -11.32
N ALA A 61 10.90 -4.04 -11.38
CA ALA A 61 10.40 -4.68 -12.60
C ALA A 61 9.03 -4.13 -13.01
N ASN A 62 8.13 -3.95 -12.04
CA ASN A 62 6.81 -3.39 -12.26
C ASN A 62 6.89 -1.88 -12.54
N MET A 63 7.74 -1.14 -11.82
CA MET A 63 7.98 0.30 -12.08
C MET A 63 8.46 0.55 -13.51
N ALA A 64 9.34 -0.30 -14.05
CA ALA A 64 9.85 -0.16 -15.42
C ALA A 64 8.73 -0.20 -16.50
N LEU A 65 7.55 -0.73 -16.17
CA LEU A 65 6.39 -0.78 -17.06
C LEU A 65 5.65 0.57 -17.16
N ILE A 66 5.70 1.38 -16.09
CA ILE A 66 4.83 2.55 -15.91
C ILE A 66 5.58 3.88 -15.75
N LEU A 67 6.81 3.85 -15.23
CA LEU A 67 7.62 5.05 -14.99
C LEU A 67 7.84 5.81 -16.30
N ASP A 68 7.49 7.10 -16.29
CA ASP A 68 7.51 8.05 -17.40
C ASP A 68 6.75 7.60 -18.65
N LYS A 69 5.82 6.65 -18.50
CA LYS A 69 5.08 6.02 -19.60
C LYS A 69 3.58 6.04 -19.44
N ALA A 70 3.08 6.19 -18.21
CA ALA A 70 1.68 6.04 -17.90
C ALA A 70 1.24 6.98 -16.77
N PHE A 71 -0.07 7.11 -16.65
CA PHE A 71 -0.77 7.83 -15.60
C PHE A 71 -1.50 6.82 -14.72
N LEU A 72 -1.53 7.07 -13.40
CA LEU A 72 -2.45 6.32 -12.55
C LEU A 72 -3.88 6.70 -12.96
N TYR A 73 -4.69 5.68 -13.30
CA TYR A 73 -6.05 5.88 -13.81
C TYR A 73 -7.11 5.48 -12.80
N LEU A 74 -6.92 4.36 -12.10
CA LEU A 74 -7.89 3.80 -11.17
C LEU A 74 -7.18 2.97 -10.11
N VAL A 75 -7.65 3.04 -8.87
CA VAL A 75 -7.29 2.10 -7.81
C VAL A 75 -8.53 1.31 -7.41
N ARG A 76 -8.42 -0.01 -7.30
CA ARG A 76 -9.52 -0.89 -6.87
C ARG A 76 -9.07 -1.72 -5.70
N ALA A 77 -9.96 -2.00 -4.77
CA ALA A 77 -9.68 -2.91 -3.66
C ALA A 77 -10.87 -3.85 -3.44
N TYR A 78 -10.57 -5.10 -3.10
CA TYR A 78 -11.58 -6.13 -2.85
C TYR A 78 -11.02 -7.24 -1.93
N PRO A 79 -11.88 -7.89 -1.13
CA PRO A 79 -11.47 -9.03 -0.30
C PRO A 79 -11.08 -10.23 -1.16
N THR A 80 -10.11 -11.02 -0.72
CA THR A 80 -9.70 -12.24 -1.40
C THR A 80 -10.71 -13.35 -1.13
N ALA A 81 -11.22 -14.00 -2.19
CA ALA A 81 -12.21 -15.06 -2.05
C ALA A 81 -11.66 -16.25 -1.25
N GLY A 82 -12.40 -16.68 -0.22
CA GLY A 82 -12.01 -17.78 0.66
C GLY A 82 -10.95 -17.44 1.72
N GLY A 83 -10.43 -16.20 1.71
CA GLY A 83 -9.54 -15.68 2.76
C GLY A 83 -10.30 -15.05 3.93
N THR A 84 -9.55 -14.57 4.91
CA THR A 84 -10.14 -13.83 6.05
C THR A 84 -10.55 -12.44 5.56
N ALA A 85 -11.80 -12.04 5.78
CA ALA A 85 -12.28 -10.74 5.32
C ALA A 85 -11.59 -9.58 6.07
N PRO A 86 -11.17 -8.50 5.38
CA PRO A 86 -10.66 -7.30 6.03
C PRO A 86 -11.79 -6.47 6.65
N ASP A 87 -11.43 -5.56 7.54
CA ASP A 87 -12.28 -4.44 7.95
C ASP A 87 -12.26 -3.31 6.89
N ALA A 88 -12.96 -2.23 7.20
CA ALA A 88 -12.88 -1.02 6.38
C ALA A 88 -11.54 -0.34 6.64
N ALA A 89 -10.71 -0.22 5.60
CA ALA A 89 -9.37 0.32 5.70
C ALA A 89 -9.06 1.30 4.56
N ASP A 90 -8.13 2.19 4.84
CA ASP A 90 -7.77 3.30 3.98
C ASP A 90 -6.58 2.93 3.08
N VAL A 91 -6.63 3.36 1.82
CA VAL A 91 -5.56 3.13 0.84
C VAL A 91 -4.94 4.46 0.44
N PHE A 92 -3.61 4.49 0.37
CA PHE A 92 -2.84 5.64 -0.12
C PHE A 92 -1.87 5.16 -1.19
N ILE A 93 -1.68 5.99 -2.22
CA ILE A 93 -0.66 5.79 -3.25
C ILE A 93 0.32 6.95 -3.18
N LEU A 94 1.40 6.74 -2.44
CA LEU A 94 2.38 7.79 -2.17
C LEU A 94 3.46 7.80 -3.24
N ASP A 95 3.79 8.97 -3.76
CA ASP A 95 4.99 9.15 -4.56
C ASP A 95 6.25 9.30 -3.69
N ALA A 96 7.41 9.49 -4.32
CA ALA A 96 8.67 9.65 -3.60
C ALA A 96 8.75 10.93 -2.75
N ALA A 97 7.89 11.92 -2.99
CA ALA A 97 7.78 13.14 -2.19
C ALA A 97 6.75 13.00 -1.04
N GLY A 98 6.02 11.88 -0.98
CA GLY A 98 4.97 11.62 0.01
C GLY A 98 3.60 12.19 -0.39
N GLU A 99 3.42 12.62 -1.64
CA GLU A 99 2.11 13.05 -2.14
C GLU A 99 1.22 11.83 -2.41
N ASP A 100 -0.01 11.84 -1.89
CA ASP A 100 -0.99 10.78 -2.12
C ASP A 100 -1.83 11.04 -3.37
N TYR A 101 -1.72 10.16 -4.36
CA TYR A 101 -2.46 10.27 -5.62
C TYR A 101 -3.96 9.97 -5.48
N LEU A 102 -4.43 9.46 -4.33
CA LEU A 102 -5.86 9.37 -4.01
C LEU A 102 -6.36 10.59 -3.22
N GLY A 103 -5.52 11.60 -3.08
CA GLY A 103 -5.83 12.84 -2.39
C GLY A 103 -5.69 12.65 -0.89
N SER A 104 -4.74 13.37 -0.31
CA SER A 104 -4.63 13.53 1.13
C SER A 104 -4.31 15.00 1.40
N ALA A 105 -4.91 15.56 2.45
CA ALA A 105 -4.70 16.95 2.84
C ALA A 105 -3.35 17.17 3.54
N ASP A 106 -2.77 16.10 4.05
CA ASP A 106 -1.75 16.09 5.08
C ASP A 106 -0.62 15.10 4.76
N GLY A 107 -0.33 14.90 3.47
CA GLY A 107 0.81 14.09 3.03
C GLY A 107 0.64 12.59 3.30
N GLY A 108 -0.58 12.08 3.18
CA GLY A 108 -0.88 10.66 3.27
C GLY A 108 -1.17 10.16 4.69
N THR A 109 -1.60 11.02 5.61
CA THR A 109 -2.07 10.60 6.94
C THR A 109 -3.58 10.50 7.03
N THR A 110 -4.32 11.37 6.36
CA THR A 110 -5.78 11.32 6.24
C THR A 110 -6.16 11.01 4.79
N ALA A 111 -6.85 9.89 4.58
CA ALA A 111 -7.29 9.49 3.24
C ALA A 111 -8.49 10.33 2.78
N ASN A 112 -8.50 10.74 1.51
CA ASN A 112 -9.69 11.30 0.85
C ASN A 112 -10.37 10.24 -0.01
N LYS A 113 -10.00 10.08 -1.28
CA LYS A 113 -10.65 9.08 -2.17
C LYS A 113 -10.27 7.66 -1.83
N GLY A 114 -9.15 7.47 -1.13
CA GLY A 114 -8.73 6.18 -0.60
C GLY A 114 -9.42 5.76 0.70
N ALA A 115 -10.26 6.62 1.29
CA ALA A 115 -10.89 6.35 2.58
C ALA A 115 -11.87 5.16 2.49
N ASN A 116 -11.74 4.19 3.39
CA ASN A 116 -12.55 2.97 3.43
C ASN A 116 -12.64 2.25 2.07
N LEU A 117 -11.57 2.33 1.27
CA LEU A 117 -11.52 1.71 -0.05
C LEU A 117 -11.47 0.19 0.06
N ILE A 118 -10.76 -0.35 1.06
CA ILE A 118 -10.85 -1.77 1.43
C ILE A 118 -12.16 -1.99 2.18
N HIS A 119 -12.80 -3.13 1.92
CA HIS A 119 -14.08 -3.48 2.53
C HIS A 119 -14.22 -5.00 2.66
N ALA A 120 -14.90 -5.46 3.72
CA ALA A 120 -15.08 -6.87 4.03
C ALA A 120 -15.74 -7.70 2.92
N THR A 121 -16.64 -7.08 2.14
CA THR A 121 -17.52 -7.80 1.20
C THR A 121 -17.62 -7.22 -0.21
N LEU A 122 -17.15 -5.98 -0.43
CA LEU A 122 -17.41 -5.26 -1.67
C LEU A 122 -16.10 -4.97 -2.38
N ALA A 123 -16.13 -5.06 -3.70
CA ALA A 123 -15.12 -4.42 -4.53
C ALA A 123 -15.45 -2.92 -4.63
N LYS A 124 -14.50 -2.07 -4.25
CA LYS A 124 -14.62 -0.62 -4.38
C LYS A 124 -13.54 -0.08 -5.30
N SER A 125 -13.72 1.15 -5.75
CA SER A 125 -12.78 1.80 -6.66
C SER A 125 -12.70 3.29 -6.38
N ALA A 126 -11.50 3.85 -6.56
CA ALA A 126 -11.22 5.26 -6.39
C ALA A 126 -10.47 5.77 -7.63
N LEU A 127 -10.93 6.91 -8.14
CA LEU A 127 -10.19 7.66 -9.14
C LEU A 127 -9.13 8.51 -8.44
N PRO A 128 -7.94 8.68 -9.05
CA PRO A 128 -6.93 9.59 -8.57
C PRO A 128 -7.45 11.02 -8.44
N TYR A 129 -7.00 11.71 -7.40
CA TYR A 129 -7.57 12.99 -6.99
C TYR A 129 -6.50 13.89 -6.39
N SER A 130 -6.42 15.13 -6.88
CA SER A 130 -5.58 16.14 -6.28
C SER A 130 -6.37 16.89 -5.22
N TYR A 131 -5.96 16.74 -3.96
CA TYR A 131 -6.60 17.46 -2.84
C TYR A 131 -6.47 18.98 -3.01
N ASN A 132 -5.27 19.45 -3.37
CA ASN A 132 -4.99 20.88 -3.55
C ASN A 132 -5.77 21.50 -4.70
N ALA A 133 -5.97 20.78 -5.81
CA ALA A 133 -6.78 21.25 -6.93
C ALA A 133 -8.28 21.01 -6.73
N GLY A 134 -8.68 20.24 -5.71
CA GLY A 134 -10.08 19.91 -5.44
C GLY A 134 -10.77 19.10 -6.54
N THR A 135 -10.02 18.40 -7.39
CA THR A 135 -10.56 17.70 -8.56
C THR A 135 -9.87 16.36 -8.82
N SER A 136 -10.56 15.47 -9.53
CA SER A 136 -9.96 14.27 -10.08
C SER A 136 -8.86 14.66 -11.07
N PHE A 137 -7.70 14.01 -10.94
CA PHE A 137 -6.52 14.31 -11.74
C PHE A 137 -5.74 13.02 -11.92
N TYR A 138 -5.45 12.66 -13.18
CA TYR A 138 -4.63 11.48 -13.49
C TYR A 138 -3.17 11.86 -13.39
N PHE A 139 -2.49 11.36 -12.37
CA PHE A 139 -1.10 11.71 -12.09
C PHE A 139 -0.15 10.93 -13.01
N PRO A 140 0.80 11.60 -13.71
CA PRO A 140 1.86 10.91 -14.42
C PRO A 140 2.76 10.20 -13.40
N VAL A 141 3.20 8.98 -13.71
CA VAL A 141 4.12 8.24 -12.84
C VAL A 141 5.55 8.68 -13.14
N THR A 142 6.09 9.60 -12.34
CA THR A 142 7.45 10.16 -12.51
C THR A 142 8.45 9.69 -11.46
N SER A 143 7.99 8.94 -10.44
CA SER A 143 8.83 8.39 -9.38
C SER A 143 8.28 7.05 -8.89
N THR A 144 9.02 6.40 -7.99
CA THR A 144 8.55 5.13 -7.38
C THR A 144 7.31 5.40 -6.53
N LEU A 145 6.23 4.68 -6.80
CA LEU A 145 5.02 4.74 -5.99
C LEU A 145 5.07 3.70 -4.87
N THR A 146 4.48 4.04 -3.74
CA THR A 146 4.38 3.20 -2.55
C THR A 146 2.92 3.02 -2.18
N LEU A 147 2.49 1.76 -2.10
CA LEU A 147 1.23 1.40 -1.47
C LEU A 147 1.37 1.57 0.05
N LYS A 148 0.45 2.31 0.64
CA LYS A 148 0.25 2.34 2.09
C LYS A 148 -1.20 2.00 2.38
N VAL A 149 -1.41 1.18 3.41
CA VAL A 149 -2.74 0.89 3.96
C VAL A 149 -2.73 1.30 5.42
N ALA A 150 -3.79 1.96 5.85
CA ALA A 150 -3.99 2.34 7.26
C ALA A 150 -5.34 1.85 7.76
N ASN A 151 -5.49 1.78 9.08
CA ASN A 151 -6.72 1.41 9.76
C ASN A 151 -7.24 0.00 9.44
N GLN A 152 -6.39 -0.86 8.87
CA GLN A 152 -6.63 -2.29 8.82
C GLN A 152 -6.21 -2.89 10.17
N ALA A 153 -7.16 -3.52 10.88
CA ALA A 153 -6.92 -4.13 12.19
C ALA A 153 -7.35 -5.61 12.26
N THR A 154 -7.95 -6.14 11.19
CA THR A 154 -8.38 -7.54 11.16
C THR A 154 -7.18 -8.44 10.89
N ALA A 155 -6.76 -9.18 11.93
CA ALA A 155 -5.65 -10.12 11.86
C ALA A 155 -5.78 -11.11 10.70
N SER A 156 -4.66 -11.33 10.00
CA SER A 156 -4.57 -12.25 8.86
C SER A 156 -5.59 -12.00 7.74
N ALA A 157 -6.15 -10.79 7.62
CA ALA A 157 -7.09 -10.49 6.56
C ALA A 157 -6.42 -10.53 5.18
N ASP A 158 -7.13 -11.11 4.21
CA ASP A 158 -6.67 -11.27 2.84
C ASP A 158 -7.46 -10.34 1.91
N TYR A 159 -6.75 -9.49 1.20
CA TYR A 159 -7.35 -8.57 0.24
C TYR A 159 -6.41 -8.26 -0.92
N THR A 160 -7.01 -7.81 -2.01
CA THR A 160 -6.29 -7.39 -3.20
C THR A 160 -6.48 -5.91 -3.44
N ILE A 161 -5.41 -5.24 -3.85
CA ILE A 161 -5.43 -3.87 -4.37
C ILE A 161 -4.87 -3.88 -5.78
N GLU A 162 -5.62 -3.34 -6.74
CA GLU A 162 -5.20 -3.17 -8.12
C GLU A 162 -4.95 -1.69 -8.40
N MET A 163 -3.77 -1.37 -8.90
CA MET A 163 -3.45 -0.07 -9.48
C MET A 163 -3.46 -0.18 -11.00
N VAL A 164 -4.38 0.52 -11.64
CA VAL A 164 -4.53 0.54 -13.10
C VAL A 164 -3.87 1.78 -13.65
N PHE A 165 -2.95 1.58 -14.59
CA PHE A 165 -2.21 2.63 -15.27
C PHE A 165 -2.55 2.65 -16.76
N SER A 166 -2.81 3.83 -17.31
CA SER A 166 -3.07 4.05 -18.73
C SER A 166 -2.01 4.95 -19.33
N ARG A 167 -1.63 4.68 -20.58
CA ARG A 167 -0.81 5.60 -21.39
C ARG A 167 -1.61 6.80 -21.89
#